data_AF-A0A225V3X5-F1
#
_entry.id   AF-A0A225V3X5-F1
#
_cell.length_a   1.000
_cell.length_b   1.000
_cell.length_c   1.000
_cell.angle_alpha   90.00
_cell.angle_beta   90.00
_cell.angle_gamma   90.00
#
_symmetry.space_group_name_H-M   'P 1'
#
loop_
_entity.id
_entity.type
_entity.pdbx_description
1 polymer ?
#
loop_
_entity_poly.entity_id
_entity_poly.type
_entity_poly.pdbx_seq_one_letter_code
_entity_poly.pdbx_strand_id
1 'polypeptide(L)'
;MVNWVENYRNANWPMVYYITLVHIGAVVGATCLPECKTQTYWWLFGLYVLNGLGITMGAHRLWAHRSYKACGLVRFLLMLCNSMANQGTIFHWSRDHRVHHKYSDTSADPHNSGRGFFFAHMGWLLVKKDPKVVKAGEGLNYDDLWADWTVVLQEKLNPWGNLFMCFVFPMMVTMHFAGENWFNALFVCGFLRYVLDLHATWLVNSATHFYGSAEYDDT
;
A
#
# COMPACT_ATOMS: atom_id res chain seq x y z
N MET A 1 29.88 7.53 4.42
CA MET A 1 30.13 6.21 3.79
C MET A 1 28.97 5.29 4.13
N VAL A 2 28.44 4.54 3.15
CA VAL A 2 27.35 3.58 3.37
C VAL A 2 27.88 2.42 4.22
N ASN A 3 27.30 2.20 5.40
CA ASN A 3 27.67 1.08 6.27
C ASN A 3 26.88 -0.18 5.88
N TRP A 4 27.45 -0.96 4.96
CA TRP A 4 26.82 -2.16 4.43
C TRP A 4 26.51 -3.24 5.47
N VAL A 5 27.36 -3.38 6.49
CA VAL A 5 27.16 -4.38 7.56
C VAL A 5 25.93 -4.04 8.40
N GLU A 6 25.78 -2.76 8.75
CA GLU A 6 24.64 -2.28 9.52
C GLU A 6 23.34 -2.33 8.70
N ASN A 7 23.39 -1.92 7.43
CA ASN A 7 22.25 -2.02 6.52
C ASN A 7 21.79 -3.48 6.34
N TYR A 8 22.72 -4.42 6.21
CA TYR A 8 22.41 -5.85 6.11
C TYR A 8 21.75 -6.40 7.38
N ARG A 9 22.24 -6.02 8.56
CA ARG A 9 21.66 -6.44 9.86
C ARG A 9 20.27 -5.84 10.11
N ASN A 10 20.06 -4.62 9.63
CA ASN A 10 18.80 -3.89 9.76
C ASN A 10 17.79 -4.22 8.65
N ALA A 11 18.18 -4.98 7.63
CA ALA A 11 17.29 -5.36 6.55
C ALA A 11 16.10 -6.18 7.06
N ASN A 12 14.92 -5.86 6.53
CA ASN A 12 13.71 -6.65 6.67
C ASN A 12 13.65 -7.65 5.52
N TRP A 13 14.42 -8.74 5.63
CA TRP A 13 14.58 -9.74 4.56
C TRP A 13 13.27 -10.26 3.95
N PRO A 14 12.23 -10.61 4.74
CA PRO A 14 10.94 -10.98 4.17
C PRO A 14 10.35 -9.92 3.23
N MET A 15 10.43 -8.65 3.62
CA MET A 15 9.93 -7.54 2.79
C MET A 15 10.84 -7.29 1.59
N VAL A 16 12.16 -7.40 1.75
CA VAL A 16 13.11 -7.30 0.63
C VAL A 16 12.78 -8.35 -0.44
N TYR A 17 12.57 -9.61 -0.05
CA TYR A 17 12.19 -10.67 -0.99
C TYR A 17 10.82 -10.40 -1.61
N TYR A 18 9.83 -10.05 -0.79
CA TYR A 18 8.48 -9.78 -1.26
C TYR A 18 8.45 -8.65 -2.30
N ILE A 19 9.02 -7.49 -1.96
CA ILE A 19 9.09 -6.32 -2.85
C ILE A 19 9.86 -6.67 -4.13
N THR A 20 10.98 -7.38 -4.03
CA THR A 20 11.75 -7.80 -5.22
C THR A 20 10.90 -8.69 -6.13
N LEU A 21 10.21 -9.70 -5.58
CA LEU A 21 9.41 -10.64 -6.36
C LEU A 21 8.22 -9.96 -7.04
N VAL A 22 7.52 -9.06 -6.36
CA VAL A 22 6.37 -8.37 -6.98
C VAL A 22 6.81 -7.41 -8.09
N HIS A 23 8.00 -6.80 -7.98
CA HIS A 23 8.57 -5.96 -9.05
C HIS A 23 9.01 -6.80 -10.24
N ILE A 24 9.62 -7.97 -10.02
CA ILE A 24 9.90 -8.92 -11.12
C ILE A 24 8.60 -9.31 -11.82
N GLY A 25 7.56 -9.65 -11.07
CA GLY A 25 6.23 -9.94 -11.63
C GLY A 25 5.66 -8.77 -12.43
N ALA A 26 5.81 -7.53 -11.95
CA ALA A 26 5.37 -6.36 -12.69
C ALA A 26 6.15 -6.15 -14.00
N VAL A 27 7.45 -6.39 -14.02
CA VAL A 27 8.26 -6.36 -15.26
C VAL A 27 7.78 -7.41 -16.24
N VAL A 28 7.52 -8.64 -15.79
CA VAL A 28 6.92 -9.69 -16.64
C VAL A 28 5.57 -9.22 -17.18
N GLY A 29 4.69 -8.68 -16.33
CA GLY A 29 3.40 -8.13 -16.73
C GLY A 29 3.50 -7.02 -17.77
N ALA A 30 4.49 -6.12 -17.64
CA ALA A 30 4.74 -5.08 -18.63
C ALA A 30 5.08 -5.65 -20.00
N THR A 31 5.85 -6.74 -20.06
CA THR A 31 6.17 -7.43 -21.33
C THR A 31 4.97 -8.13 -21.96
N CYS A 32 3.95 -8.50 -21.18
CA CYS A 32 2.73 -9.15 -21.65
C CYS A 32 1.71 -8.17 -22.25
N LEU A 33 1.85 -6.86 -22.00
CA LEU A 33 0.86 -5.85 -22.43
C LEU A 33 0.49 -5.97 -23.92
N PRO A 34 1.44 -6.07 -24.88
CA PRO A 34 1.09 -6.11 -26.30
C PRO A 34 0.21 -7.31 -26.71
N GLU A 35 0.24 -8.39 -25.92
CA GLU A 35 -0.49 -9.63 -26.19
C GLU A 35 -1.86 -9.69 -25.47
N CYS A 36 -2.16 -8.69 -24.63
CA CYS A 36 -3.41 -8.63 -23.89
C CYS A 36 -4.61 -8.26 -24.76
N LYS A 37 -5.76 -8.83 -24.42
CA LYS A 37 -7.05 -8.46 -24.99
C LYS A 37 -7.40 -7.02 -24.62
N THR A 38 -8.13 -6.31 -25.48
CA THR A 38 -8.56 -4.92 -25.24
C THR A 38 -9.31 -4.76 -23.91
N GLN A 39 -10.12 -5.76 -23.54
CA GLN A 39 -10.89 -5.78 -22.28
C GLN A 39 -9.98 -5.82 -21.05
N THR A 40 -8.79 -6.44 -21.15
CA THR A 40 -7.82 -6.52 -20.05
C THR A 40 -7.33 -5.12 -19.63
N TYR A 41 -7.18 -4.19 -20.57
CA TYR A 41 -6.81 -2.81 -20.25
C TYR A 41 -7.89 -2.07 -19.45
N TRP A 42 -9.16 -2.28 -19.77
CA TRP A 42 -10.27 -1.70 -19.01
C TRP A 42 -10.34 -2.26 -17.59
N TRP A 43 -10.10 -3.56 -17.43
CA TRP A 43 -10.01 -4.19 -16.12
C TRP A 43 -8.79 -3.69 -15.33
N LEU A 44 -7.62 -3.59 -15.96
CA LEU A 44 -6.42 -3.02 -15.34
C LEU A 44 -6.71 -1.62 -14.78
N PHE A 45 -7.31 -0.73 -15.59
CA PHE A 45 -7.68 0.61 -15.17
C PHE A 45 -8.73 0.62 -14.05
N GLY A 46 -9.81 -0.16 -14.20
CA GLY A 46 -10.88 -0.23 -13.20
C GLY A 46 -10.38 -0.74 -11.84
N LEU A 47 -9.56 -1.80 -11.84
CA LEU A 47 -8.97 -2.37 -10.63
C LEU A 47 -7.96 -1.41 -9.98
N TYR A 48 -7.20 -0.65 -10.78
CA TYR A 48 -6.31 0.41 -10.29
C TYR A 48 -7.11 1.51 -9.58
N VAL A 49 -8.22 1.98 -10.18
CA VAL A 49 -9.11 2.97 -9.55
C VAL A 49 -9.70 2.44 -8.24
N LEU A 50 -10.18 1.20 -8.23
CA LEU A 50 -10.74 0.58 -7.02
C LEU A 50 -9.71 0.48 -5.89
N ASN A 51 -8.47 0.09 -6.20
CA ASN A 51 -7.36 0.13 -5.24
C ASN A 51 -7.13 1.53 -4.67
N GLY A 52 -7.04 2.52 -5.56
CA GLY A 52 -6.89 3.93 -5.19
C GLY A 52 -7.99 4.39 -4.23
N LEU A 53 -9.24 3.99 -4.43
CA LEU A 53 -10.35 4.28 -3.51
C LEU A 53 -10.19 3.57 -2.16
N GLY A 54 -9.75 2.31 -2.15
CA GLY A 54 -9.47 1.55 -0.93
C GLY A 54 -8.41 2.21 -0.04
N ILE A 55 -7.40 2.85 -0.64
CA ILE A 55 -6.40 3.64 0.08
C ILE A 55 -6.94 5.02 0.44
N THR A 56 -7.34 5.81 -0.55
CA THR A 56 -7.61 7.25 -0.37
C THR A 56 -8.92 7.52 0.39
N MET A 57 -10.01 6.86 0.02
CA MET A 57 -11.29 7.00 0.72
C MET A 57 -11.33 6.11 1.96
N GLY A 58 -10.82 4.89 1.86
CA GLY A 58 -10.74 3.94 2.98
C GLY A 58 -9.63 4.28 3.98
N ALA A 59 -8.47 3.65 3.82
CA ALA A 59 -7.38 3.66 4.80
C ALA A 59 -7.01 5.06 5.30
N HIS A 60 -6.94 6.01 4.37
CA HIS A 60 -6.54 7.39 4.61
C HIS A 60 -7.66 8.22 5.27
N ARG A 61 -8.72 8.57 4.53
CA ARG A 61 -9.71 9.54 5.00
C ARG A 61 -10.69 8.98 6.02
N LEU A 62 -11.15 7.74 5.82
CA LEU A 62 -12.13 7.11 6.71
C LEU A 62 -11.48 6.61 8.01
N TRP A 63 -10.49 5.73 7.91
CA TRP A 63 -9.96 5.03 9.09
C TRP A 63 -8.80 5.78 9.77
N ALA A 64 -7.84 6.35 9.03
CA ALA A 64 -6.73 7.06 9.67
C ALA A 64 -7.17 8.44 10.21
N HIS A 65 -7.84 9.25 9.39
CA HIS A 65 -8.22 10.63 9.75
C HIS A 65 -9.62 10.82 10.31
N ARG A 66 -10.53 9.85 10.13
CA ARG A 66 -11.93 9.97 10.56
C ARG A 66 -12.62 11.21 9.99
N SER A 67 -12.28 11.59 8.75
CA SER A 67 -12.79 12.81 8.11
C SER A 67 -14.28 12.72 7.73
N TYR A 68 -14.85 11.52 7.71
CA TYR A 68 -16.27 11.28 7.45
C TYR A 68 -16.74 9.96 8.09
N LYS A 69 -18.07 9.74 8.09
CA LYS A 69 -18.69 8.48 8.52
C LYS A 69 -19.29 7.74 7.33
N ALA A 70 -19.20 6.42 7.33
CA ALA A 70 -19.75 5.55 6.29
C ALA A 70 -20.64 4.45 6.87
N CYS A 71 -21.71 4.08 6.15
CA CYS A 71 -22.54 2.94 6.55
C CYS A 71 -21.76 1.62 6.42
N GLY A 72 -22.27 0.55 7.04
CA GLY A 72 -21.58 -0.75 7.07
C GLY A 72 -21.23 -1.31 5.68
N LEU A 73 -22.13 -1.15 4.70
CA LEU A 73 -21.90 -1.60 3.33
C LEU A 73 -20.74 -0.88 2.65
N VAL A 74 -20.70 0.45 2.74
CA VAL A 74 -19.60 1.25 2.15
C VAL A 74 -18.27 0.91 2.80
N ARG A 75 -18.24 0.74 4.13
CA ARG A 75 -17.03 0.31 4.85
C ARG A 75 -16.54 -1.06 4.38
N PHE A 76 -17.46 -2.01 4.21
CA PHE A 76 -17.11 -3.34 3.72
C PHE A 76 -16.56 -3.31 2.29
N LEU A 77 -17.17 -2.55 1.39
CA LEU A 77 -16.68 -2.39 0.01
C LEU A 77 -15.30 -1.72 -0.03
N LEU A 78 -15.08 -0.66 0.76
CA LEU A 78 -13.77 -0.02 0.89
C LEU A 78 -12.73 -0.95 1.50
N MET A 79 -13.13 -1.84 2.42
CA MET A 79 -12.23 -2.85 3.01
C MET A 79 -11.79 -3.87 1.94
N LEU A 80 -12.69 -4.31 1.07
CA LEU A 80 -12.34 -5.21 -0.05
C LEU A 80 -11.38 -4.52 -1.03
N CYS A 81 -11.65 -3.25 -1.35
CA CYS A 81 -10.78 -2.43 -2.20
C CYS A 81 -9.39 -2.24 -1.54
N ASN A 82 -9.34 -2.01 -0.23
CA ASN A 82 -8.09 -1.88 0.50
C ASN A 82 -7.30 -3.21 0.54
N SER A 83 -7.97 -4.35 0.74
CA SER A 83 -7.34 -5.67 0.65
C SER A 83 -6.76 -5.94 -0.73
N MET A 84 -7.42 -5.46 -1.79
CA MET A 84 -6.93 -5.55 -3.16
C MET A 84 -5.68 -4.66 -3.40
N ALA A 85 -5.58 -3.54 -2.68
CA ALA A 85 -4.43 -2.64 -2.70
C ALA A 85 -3.22 -3.18 -1.93
N ASN A 86 -3.44 -4.03 -0.91
CA ASN A 86 -2.41 -4.79 -0.20
C ASN A 86 -1.19 -3.96 0.24
N GLN A 87 -1.43 -2.82 0.89
CA GLN A 87 -0.39 -1.94 1.43
C GLN A 87 -0.25 -2.08 2.95
N GLY A 88 -0.49 -3.28 3.46
CA GLY A 88 -0.76 -3.56 4.87
C GLY A 88 -2.25 -3.63 5.16
N THR A 89 -2.60 -4.15 6.34
CA THR A 89 -3.99 -4.13 6.80
C THR A 89 -4.41 -2.69 7.12
N ILE A 90 -5.72 -2.42 7.14
CA ILE A 90 -6.28 -1.12 7.53
C ILE A 90 -5.71 -0.70 8.88
N PHE A 91 -5.63 -1.62 9.85
CA PHE A 91 -5.04 -1.33 11.16
C PHE A 91 -3.58 -0.88 11.04
N HIS A 92 -2.72 -1.67 10.39
CA HIS A 92 -1.30 -1.35 10.27
C HIS A 92 -1.06 -0.06 9.48
N TRP A 93 -1.79 0.14 8.38
CA TRP A 93 -1.69 1.33 7.55
C TRP A 93 -2.13 2.57 8.32
N SER A 94 -3.31 2.54 8.96
CA SER A 94 -3.80 3.67 9.75
C SER A 94 -2.93 3.94 10.98
N ARG A 95 -2.34 2.90 11.60
CA ARG A 95 -1.36 3.06 12.68
C ARG A 95 -0.16 3.89 12.22
N ASP A 96 0.49 3.45 11.15
CA ASP A 96 1.70 4.09 10.64
C ASP A 96 1.40 5.50 10.13
N HIS A 97 0.27 5.70 9.46
CA HIS A 97 -0.17 7.01 8.96
C HIS A 97 -0.44 8.02 10.10
N ARG A 98 -1.07 7.58 11.19
CA ARG A 98 -1.28 8.42 12.39
C ARG A 98 0.05 8.80 13.05
N VAL A 99 1.03 7.89 13.06
CA VAL A 99 2.39 8.19 13.55
C VAL A 99 3.07 9.21 12.64
N HIS A 100 3.02 9.00 11.31
CA HIS A 100 3.58 9.93 10.33
C HIS A 100 3.02 11.35 10.53
N HIS A 101 1.69 11.54 10.60
CA HIS A 101 1.13 12.87 10.80
C HIS A 101 1.52 13.53 12.13
N LYS A 102 1.69 12.75 13.21
CA LYS A 102 2.05 13.31 14.52
C LYS A 102 3.53 13.67 14.62
N TYR A 103 4.38 12.94 13.90
CA TYR A 103 5.84 13.01 14.02
C TYR A 103 6.54 13.26 12.68
N SER A 104 5.83 13.87 11.72
CA SER A 104 6.28 14.06 10.34
C SER A 104 7.69 14.64 10.30
N ASP A 105 8.53 14.10 9.43
CA ASP A 105 9.89 14.58 9.17
C ASP A 105 10.83 14.53 10.40
N THR A 106 10.43 13.81 11.46
CA THR A 106 11.28 13.51 12.62
C THR A 106 11.81 12.07 12.58
N SER A 107 12.73 11.73 13.48
CA SER A 107 13.21 10.34 13.62
C SER A 107 12.14 9.31 14.05
N ALA A 108 10.94 9.77 14.43
CA ALA A 108 9.81 8.91 14.77
C ALA A 108 8.79 8.75 13.60
N ASP A 109 9.03 9.39 12.46
CA ASP A 109 8.26 9.18 11.23
C ASP A 109 8.66 7.85 10.56
N PRO A 110 7.71 6.94 10.26
CA PRO A 110 7.96 5.69 9.55
C PRO A 110 8.72 5.86 8.23
N HIS A 111 8.43 6.92 7.48
CA HIS A 111 8.99 7.18 6.15
C HIS A 111 9.62 8.58 6.06
N ASN A 112 10.32 8.96 7.13
CA ASN A 112 11.04 10.23 7.27
C ASN A 112 11.76 10.67 5.98
N SER A 113 11.26 11.78 5.40
CA SER A 113 11.79 12.37 4.16
C SER A 113 13.25 12.84 4.30
N GLY A 114 13.66 13.28 5.49
CA GLY A 114 15.03 13.68 5.82
C GLY A 114 16.08 12.57 5.70
N ARG A 115 15.67 11.30 5.55
CA ARG A 115 16.57 10.17 5.24
C ARG A 115 16.80 9.98 3.73
N GLY A 116 16.25 10.86 2.91
CA GLY A 116 16.43 10.88 1.46
C GLY A 116 15.29 10.23 0.69
N PHE A 117 15.16 10.61 -0.58
CA PHE A 117 14.04 10.25 -1.45
C PHE A 117 13.78 8.74 -1.50
N PHE A 118 14.82 7.93 -1.70
CA PHE A 118 14.68 6.47 -1.78
C PHE A 118 14.12 5.86 -0.50
N PHE A 119 14.58 6.35 0.66
CA PHE A 119 14.09 5.86 1.95
C PHE A 119 12.60 6.16 2.11
N ALA A 120 12.18 7.40 1.86
CA ALA A 120 10.80 7.83 1.96
C ALA A 120 9.88 7.15 0.94
N HIS A 121 10.38 6.89 -0.27
CA HIS A 121 9.63 6.23 -1.33
C HIS A 121 9.37 4.75 -1.02
N MET A 122 10.43 3.94 -0.82
CA MET A 122 10.27 2.50 -0.61
C MET A 122 11.26 1.90 0.39
N GLY A 123 12.39 2.55 0.65
CA GLY A 123 13.45 2.02 1.49
C GLY A 123 13.04 1.77 2.93
N TRP A 124 12.06 2.54 3.45
CA TRP A 124 11.50 2.34 4.79
C TRP A 124 10.84 0.97 4.98
N LEU A 125 10.33 0.34 3.92
CA LEU A 125 9.79 -1.02 3.96
C LEU A 125 10.89 -2.09 4.02
N LEU A 126 12.06 -1.79 3.46
CA LEU A 126 13.16 -2.74 3.28
C LEU A 126 14.02 -2.92 4.52
N VAL A 127 13.80 -2.11 5.56
CA VAL A 127 14.51 -2.16 6.83
C VAL A 127 13.54 -2.33 7.99
N LYS A 128 14.05 -2.80 9.12
CA LYS A 128 13.29 -2.83 10.37
C LYS A 128 12.96 -1.39 10.79
N LYS A 129 11.77 -1.21 11.36
CA LYS A 129 11.36 0.09 11.89
C LYS A 129 12.31 0.54 13.00
N ASP A 130 12.61 1.84 13.01
CA ASP A 130 13.38 2.44 14.10
C ASP A 130 12.61 2.25 15.43
N PRO A 131 13.29 1.91 16.55
CA PRO A 131 12.64 1.79 17.85
C PRO A 131 11.82 3.03 18.26
N LYS A 132 12.21 4.23 17.80
CA LYS A 132 11.45 5.46 18.03
C LYS A 132 10.10 5.45 17.33
N VAL A 133 10.02 4.92 16.11
CA VAL A 133 8.76 4.76 15.37
C VAL A 133 7.85 3.77 16.10
N VAL A 134 8.41 2.66 16.59
CA VAL A 134 7.66 1.64 17.35
C VAL A 134 7.07 2.26 18.61
N LYS A 135 7.91 2.91 19.42
CA LYS A 135 7.50 3.59 20.65
C LYS A 135 6.47 4.70 20.40
N ALA A 136 6.62 5.45 19.31
CA ALA A 136 5.68 6.48 18.90
C ALA A 136 4.29 5.90 18.57
N GLY A 137 4.25 4.74 17.91
CA GLY A 137 3.02 4.00 17.63
C GLY A 137 2.33 3.47 18.89
N GLU A 138 3.09 2.94 19.85
CA GLU A 138 2.53 2.48 21.14
C GLU A 138 1.86 3.60 21.95
N GLY A 139 2.28 4.85 21.74
CA GLY A 139 1.74 6.02 22.44
C GLY A 139 0.45 6.60 21.85
N LEU A 140 -0.18 5.94 20.87
CA LEU A 140 -1.41 6.40 20.23
C LEU A 140 -2.60 5.48 20.54
N ASN A 141 -3.81 6.05 20.48
CA ASN A 141 -5.06 5.30 20.66
C ASN A 141 -5.58 4.75 19.31
N TYR A 142 -6.01 3.49 19.33
CA TYR A 142 -6.59 2.77 18.18
C TYR A 142 -7.87 2.01 18.53
N ASP A 143 -8.52 2.33 19.65
CA ASP A 143 -9.75 1.65 20.10
C ASP A 143 -10.86 1.79 19.05
N ASP A 144 -10.86 2.91 18.32
CA ASP A 144 -11.78 3.18 17.23
C ASP A 144 -11.62 2.21 16.05
N LEU A 145 -10.38 1.81 15.74
CA LEU A 145 -10.10 0.82 14.69
C LEU A 145 -10.55 -0.58 15.13
N TRP A 146 -10.29 -0.95 16.39
CA TRP A 146 -10.69 -2.25 16.93
C TRP A 146 -12.21 -2.38 17.16
N ALA A 147 -12.91 -1.26 17.32
CA ALA A 147 -14.36 -1.23 17.37
C ALA A 147 -15.03 -1.42 15.98
N ASP A 148 -14.30 -1.24 14.88
CA ASP A 148 -14.83 -1.42 13.53
C ASP A 148 -14.68 -2.88 13.06
N TRP A 149 -15.82 -3.57 12.93
CA TRP A 149 -15.86 -4.97 12.51
C TRP A 149 -15.21 -5.23 11.15
N THR A 150 -15.20 -4.26 10.22
CA THR A 150 -14.57 -4.43 8.90
C THR A 150 -13.05 -4.45 9.01
N VAL A 151 -12.49 -3.62 9.90
CA VAL A 151 -11.06 -3.58 10.19
C VAL A 151 -10.64 -4.88 10.87
N VAL A 152 -11.40 -5.32 11.88
CA VAL A 152 -11.16 -6.60 12.59
C VAL A 152 -11.25 -7.80 11.65
N LEU A 153 -12.24 -7.82 10.75
CA LEU A 153 -12.38 -8.88 9.77
C LEU A 153 -11.17 -8.94 8.84
N GLN A 154 -10.76 -7.81 8.28
CA GLN A 154 -9.61 -7.75 7.40
C GLN A 154 -8.31 -8.20 8.09
N GLU A 155 -8.10 -7.76 9.33
CA GLU A 155 -6.94 -8.16 10.14
C GLU A 155 -6.90 -9.68 10.36
N LYS A 156 -8.06 -10.29 10.67
CA LYS A 156 -8.16 -11.76 10.84
C LYS A 156 -7.92 -12.55 9.56
N LEU A 157 -8.22 -11.96 8.40
CA LEU A 157 -8.00 -12.60 7.10
C LEU A 157 -6.55 -12.42 6.61
N ASN A 158 -5.77 -11.52 7.19
CA ASN A 158 -4.38 -11.27 6.82
C ASN A 158 -3.46 -12.45 7.21
N PRO A 159 -2.45 -12.81 6.39
CA PRO A 159 -2.11 -12.25 5.08
C PRO A 159 -2.90 -12.84 3.91
N TRP A 160 -3.49 -14.02 4.08
CA TRP A 160 -4.00 -14.83 2.96
C TRP A 160 -5.19 -14.20 2.23
N GLY A 161 -6.11 -13.56 2.96
CA GLY A 161 -7.24 -12.84 2.37
C GLY A 161 -6.80 -11.62 1.56
N ASN A 162 -5.82 -10.86 2.06
CA ASN A 162 -5.25 -9.73 1.32
C ASN A 162 -4.50 -10.20 0.07
N LEU A 163 -3.68 -11.26 0.18
CA LEU A 163 -2.96 -11.82 -0.97
C LEU A 163 -3.93 -12.39 -2.02
N PHE A 164 -5.00 -13.06 -1.59
CA PHE A 164 -6.07 -13.51 -2.48
C PHE A 164 -6.72 -12.32 -3.20
N MET A 165 -7.13 -11.30 -2.45
CA MET A 165 -7.77 -10.11 -3.02
C MET A 165 -6.83 -9.32 -3.93
N CYS A 166 -5.52 -9.33 -3.67
CA CYS A 166 -4.55 -8.56 -4.46
C CYS A 166 -4.17 -9.23 -5.79
N PHE A 167 -4.05 -10.56 -5.81
CA PHE A 167 -3.51 -11.28 -6.97
C PHE A 167 -4.52 -12.23 -7.61
N VAL A 168 -5.17 -13.08 -6.80
CA VAL A 168 -6.03 -14.16 -7.31
C VAL A 168 -7.37 -13.61 -7.79
N PHE A 169 -8.00 -12.73 -7.01
CA PHE A 169 -9.29 -12.16 -7.37
C PHE A 169 -9.22 -11.31 -8.66
N PRO A 170 -8.27 -10.37 -8.83
CA PRO A 170 -8.07 -9.64 -10.08
C PRO A 170 -7.81 -10.55 -11.29
N MET A 171 -7.02 -11.61 -11.10
CA MET A 171 -6.77 -12.62 -12.13
C MET A 171 -8.09 -13.29 -12.54
N MET A 172 -8.85 -13.82 -11.57
CA MET A 172 -10.12 -14.52 -11.83
C MET A 172 -11.15 -13.63 -12.55
N VAL A 173 -11.31 -12.39 -12.08
CA VAL A 173 -12.24 -11.42 -12.68
C VAL A 173 -11.83 -11.10 -14.12
N THR A 174 -10.54 -10.86 -14.34
CA THR A 174 -10.03 -10.57 -15.70
C THR A 174 -10.20 -11.79 -16.62
N MET A 175 -9.88 -13.01 -16.15
CA MET A 175 -10.10 -14.21 -16.94
C MET A 175 -11.57 -14.41 -17.33
N HIS A 176 -12.48 -14.24 -16.36
CA HIS A 176 -13.89 -14.51 -16.58
C HIS A 176 -14.56 -13.45 -17.47
N PHE A 177 -14.30 -12.16 -17.20
CA PHE A 177 -15.00 -11.07 -17.88
C PHE A 177 -14.26 -10.49 -19.08
N ALA A 178 -12.93 -10.60 -19.15
CA ALA A 178 -12.15 -10.21 -20.33
C ALA A 178 -11.87 -11.40 -21.27
N GLY A 179 -12.10 -12.63 -20.82
CA GLY A 179 -11.71 -13.85 -21.54
C GLY A 179 -10.20 -13.98 -21.69
N GLU A 180 -9.43 -13.35 -20.80
CA GLU A 180 -7.96 -13.36 -20.83
C GLU A 180 -7.39 -14.69 -20.32
N ASN A 181 -6.20 -15.05 -20.80
CA ASN A 181 -5.51 -16.20 -20.24
C ASN A 181 -4.99 -15.91 -18.82
N TRP A 182 -4.83 -16.96 -18.00
CA TRP A 182 -4.48 -16.80 -16.59
C TRP A 182 -3.14 -16.09 -16.37
N PHE A 183 -2.17 -16.30 -17.27
CA PHE A 183 -0.83 -15.74 -17.12
C PHE A 183 -0.87 -14.23 -17.31
N ASN A 184 -1.43 -13.74 -18.42
CA ASN A 184 -1.59 -12.31 -18.66
C ASN A 184 -2.49 -11.66 -17.59
N ALA A 185 -3.59 -12.32 -17.21
CA ALA A 185 -4.48 -11.81 -16.16
C ALA A 185 -3.76 -11.64 -14.81
N LEU A 186 -2.91 -12.59 -14.40
CA LEU A 186 -2.18 -12.53 -13.14
C LEU A 186 -1.05 -11.49 -13.19
N PHE A 187 -0.23 -11.51 -14.24
CA PHE A 187 0.94 -10.63 -14.30
C PHE A 187 0.58 -9.17 -14.62
N VAL A 188 -0.46 -8.93 -15.42
CA VAL A 188 -0.92 -7.56 -15.74
C VAL A 188 -1.87 -7.02 -14.67
N CYS A 189 -3.02 -7.66 -14.44
CA CYS A 189 -4.02 -7.15 -13.50
C CYS A 189 -3.70 -7.49 -12.04
N GLY A 190 -2.82 -8.45 -11.75
CA GLY A 190 -2.31 -8.72 -10.40
C GLY A 190 -1.04 -7.91 -10.11
N PHE A 191 0.09 -8.35 -10.66
CA PHE A 191 1.42 -7.82 -10.31
C PHE A 191 1.72 -6.41 -10.83
N LEU A 192 1.58 -6.16 -12.13
CA LEU A 192 1.88 -4.85 -12.71
C LEU A 192 0.98 -3.78 -12.10
N ARG A 193 -0.33 -4.03 -12.05
CA ARG A 193 -1.29 -3.17 -11.36
C ARG A 193 -0.88 -2.85 -9.93
N TYR A 194 -0.57 -3.88 -9.13
CA TYR A 194 -0.18 -3.71 -7.72
C TYR A 194 1.05 -2.80 -7.57
N VAL A 195 2.09 -3.01 -8.39
CA VAL A 195 3.31 -2.20 -8.35
C VAL A 195 3.06 -0.75 -8.79
N LEU A 196 2.20 -0.53 -9.79
CA LEU A 196 1.78 0.82 -10.19
C LEU A 196 1.09 1.55 -9.02
N ASP A 197 0.17 0.88 -8.31
CA ASP A 197 -0.52 1.44 -7.14
C ASP A 197 0.44 1.74 -5.97
N LEU A 198 1.41 0.84 -5.73
CA LEU A 198 2.45 1.07 -4.73
C LEU A 198 3.24 2.33 -5.04
N HIS A 199 3.78 2.47 -6.24
CA HIS A 199 4.56 3.65 -6.62
C HIS A 199 3.73 4.93 -6.60
N ALA A 200 2.47 4.87 -7.04
CA ALA A 200 1.55 6.02 -6.96
C ALA A 200 1.35 6.47 -5.50
N THR A 201 1.23 5.52 -4.57
CA THR A 201 1.06 5.85 -3.15
C THR A 201 2.38 6.34 -2.52
N TRP A 202 3.50 5.69 -2.84
CA TRP A 202 4.82 6.05 -2.34
C TRP A 202 5.32 7.40 -2.84
N LEU A 203 4.84 7.87 -3.99
CA LEU A 203 5.08 9.25 -4.44
C LEU A 203 4.55 10.29 -3.46
N VAL A 204 3.48 9.99 -2.71
CA VAL A 204 2.94 10.89 -1.65
C VAL A 204 3.85 10.91 -0.41
N ASN A 205 4.68 9.91 -0.20
CA ASN A 205 5.67 9.93 0.89
C ASN A 205 6.98 10.60 0.46
N SER A 206 7.22 10.70 -0.85
CA SER A 206 8.51 11.10 -1.41
C SER A 206 8.39 12.35 -2.26
N ALA A 207 7.84 12.28 -3.47
CA ALA A 207 7.79 13.42 -4.37
C ALA A 207 7.14 14.66 -3.75
N THR A 208 6.04 14.53 -3.00
CA THR A 208 5.36 15.66 -2.36
C THR A 208 6.12 16.27 -1.18
N HIS A 209 7.10 15.58 -0.60
CA HIS A 209 7.99 16.12 0.44
C HIS A 209 9.26 16.77 -0.14
N PHE A 210 9.57 16.55 -1.42
CA PHE A 210 10.79 17.03 -2.06
C PHE A 210 10.53 18.07 -3.17
N TYR A 211 9.36 18.03 -3.79
CA TYR A 211 9.01 18.84 -4.94
C TYR A 211 7.59 19.40 -4.78
N GLY A 212 7.45 20.72 -4.85
CA GLY A 212 6.16 21.40 -4.74
C GLY A 212 6.30 22.81 -4.14
N SER A 213 5.17 23.53 -4.07
CA SER A 213 5.05 24.77 -3.31
C SER A 213 4.47 24.48 -1.92
N ALA A 214 4.95 25.20 -0.91
CA ALA A 214 4.42 25.19 0.45
C ALA A 214 3.62 26.47 0.66
N GLU A 215 2.33 26.45 0.30
CA GLU A 215 1.50 27.68 0.27
C GLU A 215 0.75 27.94 1.59
N TYR A 216 0.54 26.89 2.39
CA TYR A 216 -0.30 26.95 3.58
C TYR A 216 0.48 26.88 4.90
N ASP A 217 1.70 26.33 4.86
CA ASP A 217 2.59 26.21 6.02
C ASP A 217 4.04 26.24 5.53
N ASP A 218 4.85 27.16 6.06
CA ASP A 218 6.26 27.40 5.66
C ASP A 218 7.26 26.62 6.52
N THR A 219 6.78 25.76 7.42
CA THR A 219 7.61 25.05 8.40
C THR A 219 8.25 23.76 7.88
#